data_AF-A0A7W0X338-F1
#
_entry.id   AF-A0A7W0X338-F1
#
_cell.length_a   1.000
_cell.length_b   1.000
_cell.length_c   1.000
_cell.angle_alpha   90.00
_cell.angle_beta   90.00
_cell.angle_gamma   90.00
#
_symmetry.space_group_name_H-M   'P 1'
#
loop_
_entity.id
_entity.type
_entity.pdbx_description
1 polymer ?
#
loop_
_entity_poly.entity_id
_entity_poly.type
_entity_poly.pdbx_seq_one_letter_code
_entity_poly.pdbx_strand_id
1 'polypeptide(L)' 'MPPRVSSHFDGGAIDVVDASRCDDLRIALRADSHADFRQWFYFRLQGAARHVTRIRFVNAA' A
#
# COMPACT_ATOMS: atom_id res chain seq x y z
N MET A 1 16.04 0.71 -8.82
CA MET A 1 14.98 -0.33 -8.78
C MET A 1 13.68 0.39 -8.50
N PRO A 2 12.58 0.12 -9.24
CA PRO A 2 11.29 0.75 -8.96
C PRO A 2 10.80 0.36 -7.55
N PRO A 3 9.96 1.19 -6.90
CA PRO A 3 9.41 0.85 -5.60
C PRO A 3 8.56 -0.41 -5.72
N ARG A 4 8.65 -1.29 -4.72
CA ARG A 4 7.89 -2.53 -4.65
C ARG A 4 7.13 -2.60 -3.34
N VAL A 5 5.82 -2.77 -3.44
CA VAL A 5 4.95 -3.04 -2.29
C VAL A 5 4.65 -4.54 -2.23
N SER A 6 4.69 -5.10 -1.03
CA SER A 6 4.30 -6.49 -0.76
C SER A 6 3.56 -6.59 0.56
N SER A 7 2.59 -7.49 0.65
CA SER A 7 1.77 -7.75 1.85
C SER A 7 1.56 -9.23 2.11
N HIS A 8 2.26 -10.13 1.40
CA HIS A 8 2.12 -11.57 1.59
C HIS A 8 2.97 -12.06 2.78
N PHE A 9 2.52 -11.71 3.98
CA PHE A 9 3.08 -12.08 5.27
C PHE A 9 1.99 -11.93 6.35
N ASP A 10 2.26 -12.42 7.56
CA ASP A 10 1.28 -12.40 8.65
C ASP A 10 0.83 -10.97 9.00
N GLY A 11 -0.49 -10.78 9.12
CA GLY A 11 -1.14 -9.48 9.28
C GLY A 11 -1.15 -8.58 8.04
N GLY A 12 -0.54 -8.98 6.92
CA GLY A 12 -0.43 -8.17 5.72
C GLY A 12 -1.77 -7.96 4.99
N ALA A 13 -2.08 -6.69 4.73
CA ALA A 13 -3.31 -6.26 4.06
C ALA A 13 -3.09 -4.93 3.33
N ILE A 14 -2.97 -4.97 2.01
CA ILE A 14 -3.03 -3.79 1.14
C ILE A 14 -3.24 -4.25 -0.31
N ASP A 15 -3.95 -3.44 -1.10
CA ASP A 15 -4.01 -3.57 -2.55
C ASP A 15 -3.15 -2.50 -3.23
N VAL A 16 -2.37 -2.89 -4.23
CA VAL A 16 -1.49 -1.98 -4.98
C VAL A 16 -2.24 -1.47 -6.20
N VAL A 17 -2.44 -0.15 -6.29
CA VAL A 17 -3.08 0.50 -7.45
C VAL A 17 -2.01 0.95 -8.45
N ASP A 18 -0.97 1.64 -7.98
CA ASP A 18 0.18 2.05 -8.80
C ASP A 18 1.43 2.16 -7.92
N ALA A 19 2.51 1.48 -8.34
CA ALA A 19 3.83 1.54 -7.72
C ALA A 19 4.93 1.78 -8.77
N SER A 20 4.60 2.47 -9.87
CA SER A 20 5.57 2.82 -10.92
C SER A 20 6.55 3.91 -10.46
N ARG A 21 6.15 4.78 -9.53
CA ARG A 21 6.93 5.95 -9.07
C ARG A 21 6.82 6.15 -7.56
N CYS A 22 7.90 6.62 -6.93
CA CYS A 22 7.93 6.89 -5.48
C CYS A 22 7.14 8.15 -5.09
N ASP A 23 7.13 9.18 -5.93
CA ASP A 23 6.48 10.47 -5.66
C ASP A 23 4.96 10.45 -5.83
N ASP A 24 4.42 9.34 -6.34
CA ASP A 24 3.00 9.05 -6.48
C ASP A 24 2.68 7.56 -6.35
N LEU A 25 2.99 6.97 -5.20
CA LEU A 25 2.63 5.59 -4.90
C LEU A 25 1.17 5.53 -4.44
N ARG A 26 0.33 4.76 -5.15
CA ARG A 26 -1.11 4.65 -4.89
C ARG A 26 -1.46 3.25 -4.40
N ILE A 27 -2.12 3.18 -3.25
CA ILE A 27 -2.58 1.96 -2.60
C ILE A 27 -4.04 2.09 -2.19
N ALA A 28 -4.69 0.95 -1.97
CA ALA A 28 -6.04 0.87 -1.47
C ALA A 28 -6.10 -0.01 -0.22
N LEU A 29 -6.92 0.40 0.75
CA LEU A 29 -7.29 -0.42 1.89
C LEU A 29 -8.04 -1.64 1.38
N ARG A 30 -7.51 -2.84 1.69
CA ARG A 30 -8.16 -4.11 1.38
C ARG A 30 -9.39 -4.25 2.27
N ALA A 31 -10.49 -4.75 1.71
CA ALA A 31 -11.67 -5.06 2.51
C ALA A 31 -11.39 -6.25 3.45
N ASP A 32 -11.90 -6.16 4.67
CA ASP A 32 -11.95 -7.31 5.57
C ASP A 32 -13.03 -8.29 5.08
N SER A 33 -12.88 -9.57 5.44
CA SER A 33 -13.76 -10.63 4.95
C SER A 33 -15.20 -10.54 5.47
N HIS A 34 -15.41 -9.86 6.61
CA HIS A 34 -16.71 -9.81 7.31
C HIS A 34 -16.99 -8.44 7.97
N ALA A 35 -16.48 -7.35 7.41
CA ALA A 35 -16.74 -6.01 7.91
C ALA A 35 -17.00 -5.02 6.77
N ASP A 36 -17.95 -4.12 6.98
CA ASP A 36 -18.32 -3.06 6.02
C ASP A 36 -17.34 -1.88 6.03
N PHE A 37 -16.49 -1.80 7.06
CA PHE A 37 -15.45 -0.79 7.18
C PHE A 37 -14.08 -1.33 6.80
N ARG A 38 -13.18 -0.43 6.39
CA ARG A 38 -11.80 -0.75 5.99
C ARG A 38 -10.89 0.22 6.70
N GLN A 39 -10.04 -0.27 7.58
CA GLN A 39 -9.06 0.58 8.28
C GLN A 39 -7.72 -0.10 8.46
N TRP A 40 -7.68 -1.42 8.62
CA TRP A 40 -6.43 -2.13 8.80
C TRP A 40 -5.56 -2.06 7.54
N PHE A 41 -4.29 -1.70 7.73
CA PHE A 41 -3.28 -1.78 6.69
C PHE A 41 -1.95 -2.24 7.28
N TYR A 42 -1.29 -3.17 6.59
CA TYR A 42 0.08 -3.54 6.90
C TYR A 42 0.76 -4.03 5.63
N PHE A 43 1.87 -3.39 5.27
CA PHE A 43 2.60 -3.65 4.03
C PHE A 43 4.10 -3.35 4.19
N ARG A 44 4.90 -3.94 3.30
CA ARG A 44 6.34 -3.68 3.18
C ARG A 44 6.60 -2.90 1.90
N LEU A 45 7.40 -1.84 2.00
CA LEU A 45 7.93 -1.08 0.86
C LEU A 45 9.43 -1.35 0.71
N GLN A 46 9.86 -1.66 -0.51
CA GLN A 46 11.28 -1.83 -0.88
C GLN A 46 11.60 -0.97 -2.11
N GLY A 47 12.87 -0.66 -2.33
CA GLY A 47 13.31 0.09 -3.52
C GLY A 47 13.07 1.61 -3.47
N ALA A 48 12.66 2.15 -2.32
CA ALA A 48 12.38 3.58 -2.13
C ALA A 48 13.51 4.37 -1.42
N ALA A 49 14.66 3.73 -1.19
CA ALA A 49 15.78 4.37 -0.49
C ALA A 49 16.24 5.64 -1.22
N ARG A 50 16.46 6.73 -0.48
CA ARG A 50 16.88 8.05 -1.00
C ARG A 50 15.88 8.73 -1.96
N HIS A 51 14.64 8.23 -2.05
CA HIS A 51 13.57 8.87 -2.80
C HIS A 51 12.54 9.49 -1.85
N VAL A 52 12.15 10.74 -2.11
CA VAL A 52 10.93 11.30 -1.51
C VAL A 52 9.78 10.42 -1.93
N THR A 53 9.14 9.78 -0.96
CA THR A 53 8.09 8.81 -1.21
C THR A 53 6.78 9.35 -0.69
N ARG A 54 5.78 9.40 -1.55
CA ARG A 54 4.43 9.81 -1.18
C ARG A 54 3.47 8.69 -1.47
N ILE A 55 2.86 8.21 -0.40
CA ILE A 55 1.94 7.07 -0.41
C ILE A 55 0.53 7.62 -0.23
N ARG A 56 -0.39 7.25 -1.13
CA ARG A 56 -1.78 7.70 -1.10
C ARG A 56 -2.72 6.52 -0.99
N PHE A 57 -3.57 6.54 0.04
CA PHE A 57 -4.72 5.65 0.14
C PHE A 57 -5.85 6.23 -0.71
N VAL A 58 -6.19 5.59 -1.82
CA VAL A 58 -7.18 6.12 -2.78
C VAL A 58 -8.63 5.96 -2.33
N ASN A 59 -8.86 5.14 -1.30
CA ASN A 59 -10.18 4.80 -0.77
C ASN A 59 -10.25 5.00 0.76
N ALA A 60 -9.41 5.87 1.32
CA ALA A 60 -9.59 6.33 2.69
C ALA A 60 -10.76 7.32 2.73
N ALA A 61 -11.69 7.12 3.67
CA ALA A 61 -12.84 7.99 3.93
C ALA A 61 -12.52 8.96 5.07
#